data_AF-A0AAV3WM56-F1
#
_entry.id   AF-A0AAV3WM56-F1
#
_cell.length_a   1.000
_cell.length_b   1.000
_cell.length_c   1.000
_cell.angle_alpha   90.00
_cell.angle_beta   90.00
_cell.angle_gamma   90.00
#
_symmetry.space_group_name_H-M   'P 1'
#
loop_
_entity.id
_entity.type
_entity.pdbx_description
1 polymer ?
#
loop_
_entity_poly.entity_id
_entity_poly.type
_entity_poly.pdbx_seq_one_letter_code
_entity_poly.pdbx_strand_id
1 'polypeptide(L)' 'MYAASFLPTILIPIVGWVFPAVAMAFLFIYIEREDPSGI' A
#
# COMPACT_ATOMS: atom_id res chain seq x y z
N MET A 1 -29.95 0.51 13.89
CA MET A 1 -29.33 0.62 12.55
C MET A 1 -27.82 0.76 12.77
N TYR A 2 -27.02 -0.19 12.28
CA TYR A 2 -25.57 -0.19 12.50
C TYR A 2 -24.93 1.04 11.83
N ALA A 3 -24.28 1.88 12.62
CA ALA A 3 -23.52 2.99 12.07
C ALA A 3 -22.36 2.44 11.21
N ALA A 4 -22.10 3.10 10.08
CA ALA A 4 -20.92 2.87 9.24
C ALA A 4 -20.78 1.48 8.56
N SER A 5 -21.88 0.79 8.28
CA SER A 5 -21.88 -0.49 7.53
C SER A 5 -21.34 -0.40 6.10
N PHE A 6 -21.10 0.79 5.58
CA PHE A 6 -20.47 1.03 4.27
C PHE A 6 -18.94 0.96 4.30
N LEU A 7 -18.32 0.96 5.49
CA LEU A 7 -16.86 0.93 5.64
C LEU A 7 -16.19 -0.29 4.98
N PRO A 8 -16.72 -1.53 5.07
CA PRO A 8 -16.11 -2.66 4.40
C PRO A 8 -15.98 -2.47 2.89
N THR A 9 -16.99 -1.90 2.24
CA THR A 9 -16.98 -1.64 0.79
C THR A 9 -15.86 -0.68 0.36
N ILE A 10 -15.42 0.22 1.25
CA ILE A 10 -14.35 1.18 0.97
C ILE A 10 -12.98 0.64 1.41
N LEU A 11 -12.91 0.10 2.63
CA LEU A 11 -11.63 -0.32 3.23
C LEU A 11 -11.08 -1.60 2.60
N ILE A 12 -11.93 -2.54 2.19
CA ILE A 12 -11.48 -3.79 1.54
C ILE A 12 -10.73 -3.51 0.23
N PRO A 13 -11.25 -2.76 -0.75
CA PRO A 13 -10.50 -2.50 -1.98
C PRO A 13 -9.26 -1.63 -1.74
N ILE A 14 -9.30 -0.70 -0.78
CA ILE A 14 -8.13 0.13 -0.46
C ILE A 14 -7.01 -0.73 0.13
N VAL A 15 -7.27 -1.51 1.19
CA VAL A 15 -6.24 -2.31 1.86
C VAL A 15 -5.87 -3.56 1.05
N GLY A 16 -6.81 -4.12 0.28
CA GLY A 16 -6.59 -5.33 -0.51
C GLY A 16 -5.91 -5.08 -1.85
N TRP A 17 -6.13 -3.93 -2.49
CA TRP A 17 -5.60 -3.63 -3.83
C TRP A 17 -4.72 -2.38 -3.86
N VAL A 18 -5.23 -1.22 -3.40
CA VAL A 18 -4.51 0.06 -3.56
C VAL A 18 -3.26 0.13 -2.70
N PHE A 19 -3.40 -0.12 -1.40
CA PHE A 19 -2.31 -0.11 -0.44
C PHE A 19 -1.19 -1.07 -0.81
N PRO A 20 -1.44 -2.36 -1.13
CA PRO A 20 -0.38 -3.28 -1.52
C PRO A 20 0.25 -2.88 -2.85
N ALA A 21 -0.51 -2.40 -3.84
CA ALA A 21 0.09 -1.94 -5.10
C ALA A 21 1.07 -0.77 -4.86
N VAL A 22 0.67 0.21 -4.05
CA VAL A 22 1.50 1.37 -3.71
C VAL A 22 2.70 0.97 -2.85
N ALA A 23 2.48 0.17 -1.81
CA ALA A 23 3.55 -0.31 -0.93
C ALA A 23 4.58 -1.14 -1.68
N MET A 24 4.14 -2.07 -2.55
CA MET A 24 5.04 -2.89 -3.34
C MET A 24 5.83 -2.05 -4.35
N ALA A 25 5.22 -1.05 -5.00
CA ALA A 25 5.93 -0.15 -5.90
C ALA A 25 7.03 0.64 -5.16
N PHE A 26 6.72 1.19 -3.99
CA PHE A 26 7.71 1.92 -3.20
C PHE A 26 8.80 1.01 -2.64
N LEU A 27 8.44 -0.17 -2.14
CA LEU A 27 9.39 -1.15 -1.65
C LEU A 27 10.32 -1.62 -2.77
N PHE A 28 9.80 -1.85 -3.98
CA PHE A 28 10.61 -2.20 -5.14
C PHE A 28 11.64 -1.10 -5.45
N ILE A 29 11.21 0.15 -5.54
CA ILE A 29 12.12 1.29 -5.76
C ILE A 29 13.18 1.41 -4.65
N TYR A 30 12.79 1.14 -3.40
CA TYR A 30 13.72 1.17 -2.27
C TYR A 30 14.77 0.05 -2.34
N ILE A 31 14.36 -1.16 -2.73
CA ILE A 31 15.26 -2.33 -2.85
C ILE A 31 16.20 -2.19 -4.05
N GLU A 32 15.68 -1.75 -5.19
CA GLU A 32 16.45 -1.57 -6.44
C GLU A 32 17.27 -0.27 -6.45
N ARG A 33 17.23 0.52 -5.38
CA ARG A 33 18.06 1.71 -5.26
C ARG A 33 19.52 1.29 -5.13
N GLU A 34 20.29 1.43 -6.21
CA GLU A 34 21.74 1.42 -6.13
C GLU A 34 22.19 2.65 -5.33
N ASP A 35 22.83 2.41 -4.19
CA ASP A 35 23.57 3.43 -3.45
C ASP A 35 25.03 3.39 -3.89
N PRO A 36 25.49 4.32 -4.76
CA PRO A 36 26.88 4.35 -5.18
C PRO A 36 27.84 4.75 -4.04
N SER A 37 27.33 5.21 -2.90
CA SER A 37 28.12 5.58 -1.70
C SER A 37 28.21 4.46 -0.65
N GLY A 38 27.31 3.48 -0.67
CA GLY A 38 27.32 2.35 0.28
C GLY A 38 27.19 2.73 1.76
N ILE A 39 26.57 3.87 2.08
CA ILE A 39 26.29 4.36 3.44
C ILE A 39 25.07 5.28 3.49
#